data_AF-A0A842PJR1-F1
#
_entry.id   AF-A0A842PJR1-F1
#
_cell.length_a   1.000
_cell.length_b   1.000
_cell.length_c   1.000
_cell.angle_alpha   90.00
_cell.angle_beta   90.00
_cell.angle_gamma   90.00
#
_symmetry.space_group_name_H-M   'P 1'
#
loop_
_entity.id
_entity.type
_entity.pdbx_description
1 polymer ?
#
loop_
_entity_poly.entity_id
_entity_poly.type
_entity_poly.pdbx_seq_one_letter_code
_entity_poly.pdbx_strand_id
1 'polypeptide(L)'
;MYINQSDTPSPPEPSYDIVRFLGWLKKRGAIRDLKECEKKWEHEGINIERSIKNLGINFIRIYRRSGGEKVVVLENKVWADQWRSYYDLEVPHHKQMQRTQK
;
A
#
# COMPACT_ATOMS: atom_id res chain seq x y z
N MET A 1 11.77 24.66 16.90
CA MET A 1 11.59 23.19 16.89
C MET A 1 10.32 22.93 16.10
N TYR A 2 10.43 22.57 14.82
CA TYR A 2 9.25 22.35 13.98
C TYR A 2 8.79 20.90 14.15
N ILE A 3 7.76 20.69 14.96
CA ILE A 3 6.92 19.49 14.86
C ILE A 3 6.02 19.77 13.65
N ASN A 4 6.38 19.27 12.48
CA ASN A 4 5.47 19.33 11.33
C ASN A 4 4.37 18.29 11.56
N GLN A 5 3.18 18.80 11.89
CA GLN A 5 1.82 18.32 11.57
C GLN A 5 1.74 16.82 11.22
N SER A 6 1.14 15.95 12.05
CA SER A 6 -0.31 15.84 12.25
C SER A 6 -1.15 15.78 10.96
N ASP A 7 -0.59 15.38 9.81
CA ASP A 7 -1.37 15.17 8.59
C ASP A 7 -1.75 13.68 8.51
N THR A 8 -2.90 13.33 9.09
CA THR A 8 -3.54 12.04 8.80
C THR A 8 -3.70 11.93 7.28
N PRO A 9 -3.20 10.86 6.64
CA PRO A 9 -3.24 10.74 5.19
C PRO A 9 -4.67 10.80 4.64
N SER A 10 -4.77 11.07 3.34
CA SER A 10 -6.09 11.19 2.70
C SER A 10 -6.93 9.92 2.89
N PRO A 11 -8.21 10.05 3.29
CA PRO A 11 -9.10 8.91 3.44
C PRO A 11 -9.28 8.18 2.10
N PRO A 12 -9.67 6.89 2.12
CA PRO A 12 -10.07 6.11 3.29
C PRO A 12 -8.88 5.63 4.13
N GLU A 13 -9.12 5.38 5.41
CA GLU A 13 -8.14 4.81 6.34
C GLU A 13 -8.06 3.28 6.17
N PRO A 14 -6.96 2.74 5.59
CA PRO A 14 -6.69 1.32 5.58
C PRO A 14 -6.23 0.86 6.96
N SER A 15 -6.60 -0.36 7.35
CA SER A 15 -6.03 -0.97 8.56
C SER A 15 -4.52 -1.22 8.39
N TYR A 16 -3.82 -1.32 9.52
CA TYR A 16 -2.38 -1.60 9.56
C TYR A 16 -1.95 -2.78 8.66
N ASP A 17 -2.70 -3.88 8.69
CA ASP A 17 -2.42 -5.06 7.88
C ASP A 17 -2.58 -4.81 6.38
N ILE A 18 -3.56 -3.98 6.01
CA ILE A 18 -3.72 -3.53 4.62
C ILE A 18 -2.55 -2.64 4.22
N VAL A 19 -2.05 -1.78 5.10
CA VAL A 19 -0.87 -0.96 4.80
C VAL A 19 0.38 -1.83 4.61
N ARG A 20 0.55 -2.89 5.40
CA ARG A 20 1.60 -3.90 5.17
C ARG A 20 1.43 -4.58 3.81
N PHE A 21 0.20 -4.94 3.44
CA PHE A 21 -0.12 -5.49 2.12
C PHE A 21 0.21 -4.52 0.98
N LEU A 22 -0.19 -3.25 1.07
CA LEU A 22 0.10 -2.21 0.09
C LEU A 22 1.62 -2.03 -0.08
N GLY A 23 2.38 -2.05 1.01
CA GLY A 23 3.85 -2.00 0.97
C GLY A 23 4.46 -3.20 0.26
N TRP A 24 3.97 -4.40 0.54
CA TRP A 24 4.41 -5.63 -0.16
C TRP A 24 4.07 -5.59 -1.65
N LEU A 25 2.85 -5.16 -2.00
CA LEU A 25 2.38 -5.05 -3.38
C LEU A 25 3.20 -4.01 -4.16
N LYS A 26 3.47 -2.83 -3.57
CA LYS A 26 4.32 -1.78 -4.16
C LYS A 26 5.73 -2.30 -4.47
N LYS A 27 6.36 -3.04 -3.54
CA LYS A 27 7.69 -3.65 -3.75
C LYS A 27 7.71 -4.66 -4.91
N ARG A 28 6.58 -5.28 -5.24
CA ARG A 28 6.44 -6.30 -6.30
C ARG A 28 6.01 -5.75 -7.65
N GLY A 29 6.00 -4.42 -7.82
CA GLY A 29 5.62 -3.75 -9.07
C GLY A 29 4.20 -3.19 -9.07
N ALA A 30 3.54 -3.10 -7.91
CA ALA A 30 2.20 -2.54 -7.72
C ALA A 30 1.05 -3.30 -8.41
N ILE A 31 1.33 -4.48 -9.00
CA ILE A 31 0.36 -5.33 -9.68
C ILE A 31 0.68 -6.79 -9.39
N ARG A 32 -0.28 -7.57 -8.88
CA ARG A 32 -0.12 -9.02 -8.68
C ARG A 32 -1.41 -9.80 -8.80
N ASP A 33 -1.30 -11.09 -9.10
CA ASP A 33 -2.42 -12.02 -9.14
C ASP A 33 -3.12 -12.12 -7.78
N LEU A 34 -4.46 -12.04 -7.79
CA LEU A 34 -5.26 -12.07 -6.57
C LEU A 34 -5.01 -13.36 -5.78
N LYS A 35 -4.88 -14.50 -6.46
CA LYS A 35 -4.55 -15.78 -5.81
C LYS A 35 -3.19 -15.76 -5.10
N GLU A 36 -2.20 -15.07 -5.67
CA GLU A 36 -0.88 -14.94 -5.05
C GLU A 36 -0.96 -14.05 -3.81
N CYS A 37 -1.73 -12.96 -3.88
CA CYS A 37 -2.03 -12.11 -2.74
C CYS A 37 -2.76 -12.89 -1.63
N GLU A 38 -3.84 -13.59 -1.96
CA GLU A 38 -4.61 -14.38 -0.98
C GLU A 38 -3.72 -15.44 -0.32
N LYS A 39 -2.96 -16.23 -1.10
CA LYS A 39 -2.05 -17.23 -0.54
C LYS A 39 -1.00 -16.65 0.40
N LYS A 40 -0.49 -15.45 0.12
CA LYS A 40 0.51 -14.80 0.97
C LYS A 40 -0.06 -14.29 2.30
N TRP A 41 -1.31 -13.83 2.29
CA TRP A 41 -1.93 -13.12 3.42
C TRP A 41 -3.03 -13.92 4.13
N GLU A 42 -3.37 -15.11 3.62
CA GLU A 42 -4.29 -16.08 4.26
C GLU A 42 -3.80 -16.46 5.66
N HIS A 43 -2.49 -16.67 5.82
CA HIS A 43 -1.89 -16.98 7.13
C HIS A 43 -2.00 -15.84 8.15
N GLU A 44 -2.17 -14.59 7.70
CA GLU A 44 -2.43 -13.43 8.57
C GLU A 44 -3.94 -13.16 8.73
N GLY A 45 -4.82 -14.03 8.19
CA GLY A 45 -6.27 -13.92 8.30
C GLY A 45 -6.88 -12.78 7.48
N ILE A 46 -6.16 -12.22 6.51
CA ILE A 46 -6.61 -11.06 5.74
C ILE A 46 -7.39 -11.50 4.51
N ASN A 47 -8.64 -11.05 4.41
CA ASN A 47 -9.43 -11.19 3.20
C ASN A 47 -9.17 -10.04 2.22
N ILE A 48 -8.21 -10.23 1.31
CA ILE A 48 -7.76 -9.20 0.36
C ILE A 48 -8.91 -8.69 -0.52
N GLU A 49 -9.76 -9.59 -1.05
CA GLU A 49 -10.86 -9.18 -1.93
C GLU A 49 -11.86 -8.26 -1.20
N ARG A 50 -12.24 -8.61 0.03
CA ARG A 50 -13.17 -7.81 0.84
C ARG A 50 -12.56 -6.47 1.25
N SER A 51 -11.30 -6.48 1.69
CA SER A 51 -10.62 -5.27 2.15
C SER A 51 -10.45 -4.24 1.03
N ILE A 52 -10.10 -4.69 -0.18
CA ILE A 52 -9.96 -3.80 -1.35
C ILE A 52 -11.29 -3.15 -1.72
N LYS A 53 -12.39 -3.90 -1.69
CA LYS A 53 -13.73 -3.36 -2.01
C LYS A 53 -14.13 -2.19 -1.10
N ASN A 54 -13.68 -2.19 0.15
CA ASN A 54 -13.98 -1.13 1.11
C ASN A 54 -13.13 0.14 0.92
N LEU A 55 -11.93 0.03 0.32
CA LEU A 55 -11.02 1.16 0.12
C LEU A 55 -11.34 1.97 -1.13
N GLY A 56 -12.09 1.39 -2.07
CA GLY A 56 -12.50 2.08 -3.28
C GLY A 56 -11.49 1.99 -4.41
N ILE A 57 -12.05 1.98 -5.62
CA ILE A 57 -11.36 1.65 -6.87
C ILE A 57 -10.26 2.63 -7.28
N ASN A 58 -10.28 3.85 -6.76
CA ASN A 58 -9.30 4.90 -7.10
C ASN A 58 -7.95 4.69 -6.39
N PHE A 59 -7.93 3.88 -5.33
CA PHE A 59 -6.73 3.60 -4.55
C PHE A 59 -6.18 2.24 -4.89
N ILE A 60 -7.04 1.22 -4.88
CA ILE A 60 -6.69 -0.16 -5.16
C ILE A 60 -7.88 -0.87 -5.79
N ARG A 61 -7.61 -1.67 -6.82
CA ARG A 61 -8.66 -2.32 -7.59
C ARG A 61 -8.28 -3.74 -7.99
N ILE A 62 -9.30 -4.58 -8.12
CA ILE A 62 -9.18 -5.90 -8.73
C ILE A 62 -9.64 -5.80 -10.18
N TYR A 63 -8.73 -6.10 -11.10
CA TYR A 63 -9.00 -6.21 -12.53
C TYR A 63 -9.12 -7.67 -12.93
N ARG A 64 -9.90 -7.94 -13.98
CA ARG A 64 -9.99 -9.26 -14.60
C ARG A 64 -9.24 -9.23 -15.92
N ARG A 65 -8.26 -10.13 -16.10
CA ARG A 65 -7.54 -10.29 -17.35
C ARG A 65 -8.36 -11.11 -18.36
N SER A 66 -8.06 -10.93 -19.64
CA SER A 66 -8.55 -11.77 -20.73
C SER A 66 -8.03 -13.20 -20.52
N GLY A 67 -8.87 -14.07 -19.96
CA GLY A 67 -8.46 -15.40 -19.45
C GLY A 67 -9.13 -15.75 -18.13
N GLY A 68 -9.79 -14.78 -17.48
CA GLY A 68 -10.56 -15.02 -16.27
C GLY A 68 -9.77 -14.86 -14.97
N GLU A 69 -8.45 -14.71 -15.05
CA GLU A 69 -7.57 -14.42 -13.93
C GLU A 69 -7.85 -13.03 -13.35
N LYS A 70 -7.83 -12.93 -12.02
CA LYS A 70 -8.00 -11.67 -11.30
C LYS A 70 -6.64 -11.18 -10.82
N VAL A 71 -6.37 -9.90 -11.02
CA VAL A 71 -5.17 -9.22 -10.52
C VAL A 71 -5.55 -8.04 -9.64
N VAL A 72 -4.81 -7.85 -8.56
CA VAL A 72 -4.85 -6.65 -7.73
C VAL A 72 -3.87 -5.64 -8.30
N VAL A 73 -4.34 -4.41 -8.48
CA VAL A 73 -3.56 -3.26 -8.95
C VAL A 73 -3.67 -2.14 -7.94
N LEU A 74 -2.51 -1.62 -7.53
CA LEU A 74 -2.39 -0.43 -6.71
C LEU A 74 -2.36 0.79 -7.64
N GLU A 75 -3.49 1.49 -7.74
CA GLU A 75 -3.67 2.67 -8.59
C GLU A 75 -2.97 3.88 -7.96
N ASN A 76 -3.12 4.09 -6.65
CA ASN A 76 -2.55 5.24 -5.95
C ASN A 76 -1.36 4.85 -5.05
N LYS A 77 -0.16 4.91 -5.63
CA LYS A 77 1.10 4.60 -4.92
C LYS A 77 1.50 5.66 -3.90
N VAL A 78 1.08 6.90 -4.09
CA VAL A 78 1.39 8.03 -3.17
C VAL A 78 0.57 7.87 -1.91
N TRP A 79 -0.74 7.63 -2.05
CA TRP A 79 -1.64 7.34 -0.93
C TRP A 79 -1.14 6.15 -0.10
N ALA A 80 -0.73 5.05 -0.75
CA ALA A 80 -0.17 3.90 -0.04
C ALA A 80 1.14 4.23 0.69
N ASP A 81 1.94 5.17 0.19
CA ASP A 81 3.18 5.59 0.85
C ASP A 81 2.89 6.47 2.07
N GLN A 82 1.98 7.43 1.95
CA GLN A 82 1.54 8.29 3.05
C GLN A 82 1.01 7.47 4.22
N TRP A 83 0.19 6.45 3.96
CA TRP A 83 -0.28 5.54 5.00
C TRP A 83 0.85 4.70 5.61
N ARG A 84 1.85 4.30 4.83
CA ARG A 84 3.03 3.61 5.37
C ARG A 84 3.85 4.50 6.27
N SER A 85 4.05 5.76 5.92
CA SER A 85 4.70 6.76 6.78
C SER A 85 3.92 6.94 8.09
N TYR A 86 2.60 7.07 7.99
CA TYR A 86 1.72 7.25 9.15
C TYR A 86 1.79 6.10 10.15
N TYR A 87 1.87 4.85 9.66
CA TYR A 87 2.03 3.66 10.51
C TYR A 87 3.49 3.31 10.85
N ASP A 88 4.46 4.20 10.56
CA ASP A 88 5.90 3.96 10.74
C ASP A 88 6.41 2.67 10.04
N LEU A 89 5.74 2.27 8.95
CA LEU A 89 6.07 1.11 8.10
C LEU A 89 7.01 1.48 6.95
N GLU A 90 7.53 2.70 6.95
CA GLU A 90 8.64 3.09 6.09
C GLU A 90 9.90 2.32 6.50
N VAL A 91 10.36 1.43 5.61
CA VAL A 91 11.74 0.96 5.69
C VAL A 91 12.59 2.18 5.44
N PRO A 92 13.54 2.56 6.32
CA PRO A 92 14.32 3.77 6.18
C PRO A 92 15.01 3.76 4.82
N HIS A 93 14.48 4.54 3.88
CA HIS A 93 15.19 4.85 2.65
C HIS A 93 16.25 5.87 3.08
N HIS A 94 17.53 5.47 2.96
CA HIS A 94 18.69 6.27 3.36
C HIS A 94 18.44 7.76 3.19
N LYS A 95 18.53 8.50 4.30
CA LYS A 95 18.70 9.95 4.32
C LYS A 95 19.79 10.30 3.30
N GLN A 96 19.40 10.85 2.16
CA GLN A 96 20.35 11.55 1.33
C GLN A 96 20.74 12.80 2.14
N MET A 97 21.87 12.72 2.84
CA MET A 97 22.51 13.87 3.45
C MET A 97 22.70 14.93 2.36
N GLN A 98 21.88 15.98 2.38
CA GLN A 98 22.23 17.21 1.68
C GLN A 98 23.48 17.74 2.36
N ARG A 99 24.62 17.42 1.75
CA ARG A 99 25.92 17.98 2.09
C ARG A 99 25.88 19.41 1.57
N THR A 100 25.52 20.35 2.45
CA THR A 100 25.68 21.78 2.20
C THR A 100 27.16 22.03 1.92
N GLN A 101 27.51 22.32 0.68
CA GLN A 101 28.84 22.83 0.35
C GLN A 101 28.93 24.24 0.92
N LYS A 102 29.89 24.45 1.82
CA LYS A 102 30.36 25.75 2.28
C LYS A 102 31.42 26.26 1.32
#